data_AF-A0AAD9GNR5-F1
#
_entry.id   AF-A0AAD9GNR5-F1
#
_cell.length_a   1.000
_cell.length_b   1.000
_cell.length_c   1.000
_cell.angle_alpha   90.00
_cell.angle_beta   90.00
_cell.angle_gamma   90.00
#
_symmetry.space_group_name_H-M   'P 1'
#
loop_
_entity.id
_entity.type
_entity.pdbx_description
1 polymer ?
#
loop_
_entity_poly.entity_id
_entity_poly.type
_entity_poly.pdbx_seq_one_letter_code
_entity_poly.pdbx_strand_id
1 'polypeptide(L)'
;MSWSQSVGSKSKTLGCLSPGNLLVSWLVTPGNYKRWTSQAKGPLEEEIVQLMVDHGIRDRSQRYVYDKIRNLKRSYMSAREYLMQQGQLTRFIEHKASQNVEKKAQRRCSYFRELSVLFECNGEVDAPQDESSGELHHNGGQRFYQCQKD
;
A
#
# COMPACT_ATOMS: atom_id res chain seq x y z
N MET A 1 18.25 -36.65 -14.74
CA MET A 1 17.50 -36.15 -13.57
C MET A 1 17.92 -34.71 -13.34
N SER A 2 17.09 -33.77 -13.77
CA SER A 2 17.43 -32.34 -13.90
C SER A 2 17.39 -31.64 -12.54
N TRP A 3 18.51 -31.04 -12.15
CA TRP A 3 18.55 -30.04 -11.08
C TRP A 3 17.98 -28.72 -11.61
N SER A 4 16.93 -28.20 -10.97
CA SER A 4 16.55 -26.80 -11.10
C SER A 4 16.50 -26.20 -9.70
N GLN A 5 17.52 -25.40 -9.43
CA GLN A 5 17.64 -24.56 -8.24
C GLN A 5 16.50 -23.54 -8.28
N SER A 6 15.55 -23.65 -7.35
CA SER A 6 14.59 -22.57 -7.12
C SER A 6 15.23 -21.57 -6.15
N VAL A 7 15.46 -20.37 -6.66
CA VAL A 7 16.08 -19.24 -5.99
C VAL A 7 15.37 -18.92 -4.68
N GLY A 8 16.07 -19.13 -3.57
CA GLY A 8 15.66 -18.65 -2.26
C GLY A 8 15.78 -17.13 -2.21
N SER A 9 14.68 -16.43 -2.48
CA SER A 9 14.53 -15.02 -2.12
C SER A 9 14.54 -14.93 -0.60
N LYS A 10 15.72 -14.61 -0.04
CA LYS A 10 15.90 -14.34 1.39
C LYS A 10 15.13 -13.05 1.73
N SER A 11 13.88 -13.20 2.17
CA SER A 11 13.12 -12.13 2.80
C SER A 11 13.93 -11.64 4.01
N LYS A 12 14.39 -10.38 3.99
CA LYS A 12 15.00 -9.73 5.15
C LYS A 12 14.10 -9.98 6.36
N THR A 13 14.60 -10.70 7.35
CA THR A 13 13.86 -11.05 8.56
C THR A 13 13.59 -9.76 9.33
N LEU A 14 12.40 -9.20 9.17
CA LEU A 14 11.88 -8.12 10.02
C LEU A 14 11.83 -8.67 11.45
N GLY A 15 12.68 -8.13 12.32
CA GLY A 15 12.79 -8.55 13.72
C GLY A 15 11.42 -8.59 14.40
N CYS A 16 11.14 -9.70 15.08
CA CYS A 16 9.86 -10.15 15.64
C CYS A 16 8.89 -10.77 14.59
N LEU A 17 8.53 -12.04 14.80
CA LEU A 17 7.50 -12.78 14.05
C LEU A 17 6.09 -12.25 14.38
N SER A 18 5.85 -10.96 14.17
CA SER A 18 4.53 -10.36 14.36
C SER A 18 3.69 -10.48 13.10
N PRO A 19 2.35 -10.56 13.20
CA PRO A 19 1.47 -10.56 12.04
C PRO A 19 1.67 -9.31 11.16
N GLY A 20 2.00 -8.17 11.75
CA GLY A 20 2.25 -6.93 11.03
C GLY A 20 3.52 -7.01 10.17
N ASN A 21 4.61 -7.53 10.73
CA ASN A 21 5.88 -7.69 10.02
C ASN A 21 5.75 -8.66 8.84
N LEU A 22 5.03 -9.77 9.04
CA LEU A 22 4.81 -10.77 8.00
C LEU A 22 3.96 -10.21 6.86
N LEU A 23 2.91 -9.43 7.17
CA LEU A 23 2.12 -8.74 6.16
C LEU A 23 2.94 -7.72 5.38
N VAL A 24 3.73 -6.89 6.06
CA VAL A 24 4.60 -5.91 5.38
C VAL A 24 5.61 -6.65 4.50
N SER A 25 6.25 -7.72 5.00
CA SER A 25 7.16 -8.55 4.21
C SER A 25 6.49 -9.13 2.97
N TRP A 26 5.27 -9.65 3.09
CA TRP A 26 4.53 -10.18 1.95
C TRP A 26 4.20 -9.07 0.94
N LEU A 27 3.76 -7.89 1.41
CA LEU A 27 3.43 -6.76 0.55
C LEU A 27 4.64 -6.22 -0.22
N VAL A 28 5.78 -6.05 0.45
CA VAL A 28 7.02 -5.52 -0.16
C VAL A 28 7.74 -6.53 -1.06
N THR A 29 7.30 -7.79 -1.06
CA THR A 29 7.81 -8.79 -2.00
C THR A 29 7.39 -8.40 -3.43
N PRO A 30 8.33 -8.36 -4.40
CA PRO A 30 8.04 -7.92 -5.76
C PRO A 30 6.81 -8.64 -6.36
N GLY A 31 5.87 -7.86 -6.91
CA GLY A 31 4.66 -8.36 -7.54
C GLY A 31 3.48 -8.63 -6.59
N ASN A 32 3.69 -8.84 -5.29
CA ASN A 32 2.60 -9.15 -4.36
C ASN A 32 1.63 -8.00 -4.16
N TYR A 33 2.13 -6.76 -4.05
CA TYR A 33 1.23 -5.60 -3.98
C TYR A 33 0.39 -5.45 -5.27
N LYS A 34 0.97 -5.73 -6.45
CA LYS A 34 0.21 -5.73 -7.72
C LYS A 34 -0.87 -6.82 -7.73
N ARG A 35 -0.54 -8.03 -7.25
CA ARG A 35 -1.53 -9.11 -7.08
C ARG A 35 -2.64 -8.66 -6.13
N TRP A 36 -2.27 -8.04 -5.01
CA TRP A 36 -3.21 -7.51 -4.03
C TRP A 36 -4.15 -6.47 -4.62
N THR A 37 -3.70 -5.59 -5.53
CA THR A 37 -4.57 -4.59 -6.15
C THR A 37 -5.41 -5.15 -7.30
N SER A 38 -4.88 -6.08 -8.10
CA SER A 38 -5.53 -6.54 -9.34
C SER A 38 -6.34 -7.84 -9.24
N GLN A 39 -6.11 -8.69 -8.23
CA GLN A 39 -6.77 -9.99 -8.10
C GLN A 39 -7.90 -9.99 -7.06
N ALA A 40 -8.72 -11.05 -7.10
CA ALA A 40 -9.71 -11.33 -6.08
C ALA A 40 -9.03 -11.52 -4.71
N LYS A 41 -9.63 -10.94 -3.66
CA LYS A 41 -8.98 -10.88 -2.35
C LYS A 41 -9.00 -12.21 -1.60
N GLY A 42 -10.09 -12.98 -1.68
CA GLY A 42 -10.25 -14.24 -0.95
C GLY A 42 -9.05 -15.22 -1.08
N PRO A 43 -8.63 -15.59 -2.30
CA PRO A 43 -7.47 -16.48 -2.48
C PRO A 43 -6.16 -15.91 -1.92
N LEU A 44 -5.95 -14.59 -2.04
CA LEU A 44 -4.76 -13.93 -1.51
C LEU A 44 -4.79 -13.84 0.02
N GLU A 45 -5.95 -13.56 0.60
CA GLU A 45 -6.15 -13.54 2.04
C GLU A 45 -5.89 -14.93 2.64
N GLU A 46 -6.33 -15.99 1.97
CA GLU A 46 -6.06 -17.37 2.37
C GLU A 46 -4.56 -17.73 2.29
N GLU A 47 -3.87 -17.38 1.19
CA GLU A 47 -2.42 -17.53 1.05
C GLU A 47 -1.66 -16.87 2.21
N ILE A 48 -2.05 -15.65 2.56
CA ILE A 48 -1.42 -14.87 3.62
C ILE A 48 -1.72 -15.47 5.00
N VAL A 49 -2.94 -15.96 5.24
CA VAL A 49 -3.28 -16.69 6.47
C VAL A 49 -2.42 -17.95 6.60
N GLN A 50 -2.26 -18.72 5.52
CA GLN A 50 -1.41 -19.90 5.54
C GLN A 50 0.05 -19.54 5.85
N LEU A 51 0.55 -18.46 5.24
CA LEU A 51 1.89 -17.94 5.54
C LEU A 51 2.04 -17.58 7.03
N MET A 52 1.00 -17.00 7.66
CA MET A 52 0.99 -16.73 9.11
C MET A 52 1.03 -18.01 9.94
N VAL A 53 0.25 -19.03 9.56
CA VAL A 53 0.20 -20.34 10.23
C VAL A 53 1.57 -21.02 10.18
N ASP A 54 2.24 -20.99 9.03
CA ASP A 54 3.57 -21.57 8.84
C ASP A 54 4.63 -20.92 9.74
N HIS A 55 4.38 -19.66 10.15
CA HIS A 55 5.22 -18.91 11.09
C HIS A 55 4.71 -18.93 12.54
N GLY A 56 3.75 -19.82 12.86
CA GLY A 56 3.26 -20.04 14.22
C GLY A 56 2.14 -19.09 14.66
N ILE A 57 1.59 -18.26 13.75
CA ILE A 57 0.50 -17.32 14.04
C ILE A 57 -0.81 -17.95 13.56
N ARG A 58 -1.57 -18.58 14.46
CA ARG A 58 -2.71 -19.43 14.10
C ARG A 58 -4.10 -18.77 14.20
N ASP A 59 -4.23 -17.70 14.99
CA ASP A 59 -5.54 -17.12 15.33
C ASP A 59 -5.99 -15.99 14.38
N ARG A 60 -5.56 -16.01 13.12
CA ARG A 60 -5.84 -14.92 12.16
C ARG A 60 -6.71 -15.41 11.02
N SER A 61 -7.72 -14.60 10.71
CA SER A 61 -8.68 -14.86 9.64
C SER A 61 -8.35 -14.08 8.37
N GLN A 62 -8.96 -14.48 7.25
CA GLN A 62 -8.92 -13.72 5.99
C GLN A 62 -9.38 -12.27 6.20
N ARG A 63 -10.46 -12.08 6.98
CA ARG A 63 -10.94 -10.75 7.37
C ARG A 63 -9.90 -9.93 8.13
N TYR A 64 -9.16 -10.56 9.04
CA TYR A 64 -8.05 -9.89 9.74
C TYR A 64 -7.00 -9.40 8.75
N VAL A 65 -6.60 -10.24 7.78
CA VAL A 65 -5.63 -9.88 6.74
C VAL A 65 -6.11 -8.66 5.94
N TYR A 66 -7.35 -8.70 5.45
CA TYR A 66 -7.96 -7.60 4.71
C TYR A 66 -7.92 -6.28 5.50
N ASP A 67 -8.48 -6.29 6.71
CA ASP A 67 -8.57 -5.09 7.55
C ASP A 67 -7.18 -4.57 7.92
N LYS A 68 -6.22 -5.47 8.16
CA LYS A 68 -4.86 -5.08 8.51
C LYS A 68 -4.13 -4.43 7.34
N ILE A 69 -4.24 -4.96 6.12
CA ILE A 69 -3.64 -4.34 4.93
C ILE A 69 -4.30 -2.99 4.62
N ARG A 70 -5.62 -2.90 4.73
CA ARG A 70 -6.36 -1.62 4.60
C ARG A 70 -5.86 -0.58 5.61
N ASN A 71 -5.66 -0.99 6.86
CA ASN A 71 -5.16 -0.11 7.91
C ASN A 71 -3.68 0.27 7.69
N LEU A 72 -2.85 -0.62 7.15
CA LEU A 72 -1.47 -0.30 6.76
C LEU A 72 -1.47 0.81 5.69
N LYS A 73 -2.25 0.68 4.61
CA LYS A 73 -2.37 1.73 3.57
C LYS A 73 -2.82 3.07 4.17
N ARG A 74 -3.87 3.06 5.02
CA ARG A 74 -4.36 4.27 5.69
C ARG A 74 -3.32 4.92 6.59
N SER A 75 -2.61 4.12 7.39
CA SER A 75 -1.56 4.61 8.29
C SER A 75 -0.42 5.26 7.51
N TYR A 76 0.00 4.64 6.39
CA TYR A 76 1.01 5.18 5.50
C TYR A 76 0.57 6.52 4.91
N MET A 77 -0.63 6.60 4.34
CA MET A 77 -1.15 7.85 3.76
C MET A 77 -1.23 8.96 4.81
N SER A 78 -1.71 8.66 6.03
CA SER A 78 -1.76 9.65 7.12
C SER A 78 -0.37 10.14 7.54
N ALA A 79 0.62 9.25 7.59
CA ALA A 79 2.00 9.63 7.89
C ALA A 79 2.62 10.45 6.75
N ARG A 80 2.33 10.09 5.49
CA ARG A 80 2.83 10.80 4.30
C ARG A 80 2.27 12.21 4.23
N GLU A 81 0.95 12.35 4.41
CA GLU A 81 0.27 13.65 4.46
C GLU A 81 0.83 14.53 5.57
N TYR A 82 1.01 13.97 6.78
CA TYR A 82 1.66 14.69 7.87
C TYR A 82 3.06 15.19 7.46
N LEU A 83 3.90 14.33 6.87
CA LEU A 83 5.25 14.71 6.44
C LEU A 83 5.24 15.77 5.32
N MET A 84 4.27 15.71 4.40
CA MET A 84 4.08 16.72 3.36
C MET A 84 3.66 18.07 3.97
N GLN A 85 2.69 18.09 4.89
CA GLN A 85 2.24 19.31 5.57
C GLN A 85 3.35 19.97 6.38
N GLN A 86 4.32 19.20 6.90
CA GLN A 86 5.49 19.75 7.58
C GLN A 86 6.62 20.18 6.63
N GLY A 87 6.53 19.88 5.33
CA GLY A 87 7.63 20.07 4.37
C GLY A 87 8.85 19.19 4.67
N GLN A 88 8.66 18.03 5.30
CA GLN A 88 9.74 17.17 5.81
C GLN A 88 9.81 15.79 5.14
N LEU A 89 8.98 15.50 4.13
CA LEU A 89 8.93 14.17 3.50
C LEU A 89 10.30 13.69 3.00
N THR A 90 10.99 14.48 2.16
CA THR A 90 12.32 14.13 1.64
C THR A 90 13.34 13.95 2.76
N ARG A 91 13.36 14.87 3.72
CA ARG A 91 14.29 14.80 4.87
C ARG A 91 14.01 13.57 5.73
N PHE A 92 12.75 13.19 5.90
CA PHE A 92 12.39 11.97 6.61
C PHE A 92 12.92 10.75 5.88
N ILE A 93 12.64 10.60 4.57
CA ILE A 93 13.13 9.48 3.75
C ILE A 93 14.67 9.37 3.83
N GLU A 94 15.38 10.50 3.75
CA GLU A 94 16.85 10.56 3.85
C GLU A 94 17.42 10.38 5.28
N HIS A 95 16.58 10.14 6.29
CA HIS A 95 16.99 10.06 7.71
C HIS A 95 17.60 11.36 8.27
N LYS A 96 17.21 12.52 7.72
CA LYS A 96 17.64 13.88 8.10
C LYS A 96 16.54 14.73 8.74
N ALA A 97 15.38 14.15 9.01
CA ALA A 97 14.31 14.82 9.75
C ALA A 97 14.66 14.95 11.23
N SER A 98 14.05 15.92 11.92
CA SER A 98 14.24 16.06 13.36
C SER A 98 13.62 14.87 14.11
N GLN A 99 14.16 14.55 15.29
CA GLN A 99 13.66 13.43 16.10
C GLN A 99 12.16 13.56 16.44
N ASN A 100 11.64 14.78 16.57
CA ASN A 100 10.22 15.03 16.82
C ASN A 100 9.36 14.64 15.62
N VAL A 101 9.80 15.01 14.41
CA VAL A 101 9.12 14.63 13.16
C VAL A 101 9.18 13.11 12.98
N GLU A 102 10.34 12.49 13.23
CA GLU A 102 10.51 11.03 13.17
C GLU A 102 9.53 10.31 14.09
N LYS A 103 9.49 10.67 15.37
CA LYS A 103 8.58 10.08 16.36
C LYS A 103 7.11 10.25 15.98
N LYS A 104 6.72 11.44 15.48
CA LYS A 104 5.33 11.71 15.08
C LYS A 104 4.93 10.91 13.84
N ALA A 105 5.81 10.80 12.85
CA ALA A 105 5.58 9.95 11.68
C ALA A 105 5.51 8.46 12.05
N GLN A 106 6.42 7.97 12.89
CA GLN A 106 6.44 6.57 13.37
C GLN A 106 5.20 6.20 14.19
N ARG A 107 4.67 7.13 14.99
CA ARG A 107 3.39 6.95 15.72
C ARG A 107 2.20 6.80 14.77
N ARG A 108 2.24 7.44 13.61
CA ARG A 108 1.19 7.32 12.59
C ARG A 108 1.35 6.04 11.78
N CYS A 109 2.57 5.75 11.33
CA CYS A 109 2.90 4.54 10.59
C CYS A 109 4.27 4.02 11.01
N SER A 110 4.27 2.91 11.75
CA SER A 110 5.50 2.27 12.21
C SER A 110 6.31 1.63 11.07
N TYR A 111 5.66 1.39 9.91
CA TYR A 111 6.23 0.73 8.73
C TYR A 111 6.42 1.69 7.56
N PHE A 112 6.54 3.00 7.82
CA PHE A 112 6.47 4.01 6.77
C PHE A 112 7.51 3.77 5.68
N ARG A 113 8.77 3.51 6.05
CA ARG A 113 9.89 3.38 5.11
C ARG A 113 9.81 2.07 4.34
N GLU A 114 9.38 1.00 5.00
CA GLU A 114 9.15 -0.30 4.38
C GLU A 114 8.02 -0.21 3.36
N LEU A 115 6.99 0.58 3.64
CA LEU A 115 5.85 0.78 2.74
C LEU A 115 6.12 1.82 1.64
N SER A 116 7.05 2.77 1.84
CA SER A 116 7.32 3.81 0.85
C SER A 116 7.84 3.23 -0.46
N VAL A 117 8.60 2.13 -0.42
CA VAL A 117 9.06 1.42 -1.64
C VAL A 117 7.90 0.88 -2.48
N LEU A 118 6.73 0.64 -1.87
CA LEU A 118 5.54 0.19 -2.60
C LEU A 118 4.77 1.35 -3.19
N PHE A 119 4.56 2.41 -2.42
CA PHE A 119 3.67 3.49 -2.83
C PHE A 119 4.37 4.56 -3.68
N GLU A 120 5.68 4.72 -3.55
CA GLU A 120 6.46 5.69 -4.32
C GLU A 120 6.96 5.10 -5.65
N CYS A 121 7.27 3.80 -5.72
CA CYS A 121 7.62 3.15 -6.98
C CYS A 121 6.42 2.89 -7.89
N ASN A 122 5.19 2.88 -7.35
CA ASN A 122 3.97 2.63 -8.12
C ASN A 122 3.29 3.89 -8.67
N GLY A 123 3.80 5.09 -8.38
CA GLY A 123 3.35 6.33 -9.02
C GLY A 123 1.85 6.66 -8.89
N GLU A 124 1.11 6.01 -7.98
CA GLU A 124 -0.30 6.32 -7.73
C GLU A 124 -0.37 7.59 -6.87
N VAL A 125 -0.22 8.72 -7.55
CA VAL A 125 -0.69 10.01 -7.09
C VAL A 125 -2.22 9.91 -7.10
N ASP A 126 -2.81 9.52 -5.97
CA ASP A 126 -4.23 9.75 -5.72
C ASP A 126 -4.44 11.28 -5.84
N ALA A 127 -4.93 11.70 -7.00
CA ALA A 127 -5.35 13.06 -7.26
C ALA A 127 -6.42 13.44 -6.22
N PRO A 128 -6.37 14.64 -5.62
CA PRO A 128 -7.43 15.10 -4.75
C PRO A 128 -8.76 15.04 -5.52
N GLN A 129 -9.74 14.30 -5.01
CA GLN A 129 -11.12 14.46 -5.45
C GLN A 129 -11.58 15.84 -4.99
N ASP A 130 -11.52 16.79 -5.91
CA ASP A 130 -12.19 18.07 -5.85
C ASP A 130 -13.70 17.82 -5.92
N GLU A 131 -14.32 17.59 -4.76
CA GLU A 131 -15.76 17.69 -4.59
C GLU A 131 -16.15 19.17 -4.57
N SER A 132 -16.05 19.82 -5.73
CA SER A 132 -16.67 21.11 -5.99
C SER A 132 -18.16 20.87 -6.27
N SER A 133 -18.95 20.81 -5.21
CA SER A 133 -20.41 20.96 -5.31
C SER A 133 -20.75 22.45 -5.40
N GLY A 134 -21.14 22.88 -6.59
CA GLY A 134 -21.50 24.26 -6.90
C GLY A 134 -22.35 24.39 -8.16
N GLU A 135 -23.61 23.99 -8.02
CA GLU A 135 -24.82 24.61 -8.60
C GLU A 135 -25.14 24.53 -10.11
N LEU A 136 -26.46 24.38 -10.34
CA LEU A 136 -27.19 24.00 -11.55
C LEU A 136 -27.30 25.11 -12.61
N HIS A 137 -27.37 24.73 -13.90
CA HIS A 137 -28.42 25.23 -14.79
C HIS A 137 -28.71 24.31 -16.00
N HIS A 138 -30.00 24.17 -16.28
CA HIS A 138 -30.59 23.45 -17.41
C HIS A 138 -30.45 24.25 -18.72
N ASN A 139 -30.10 23.59 -19.84
CA ASN A 139 -30.96 23.43 -21.02
C ASN A 139 -30.21 22.89 -22.26
N GLY A 140 -30.85 21.91 -22.92
CA GLY A 140 -31.09 21.91 -24.37
C GLY A 140 -29.92 21.78 -25.34
N GLY A 141 -29.89 20.66 -26.08
CA GLY A 141 -29.29 20.63 -27.42
C GLY A 141 -28.45 19.38 -27.69
N GLN A 142 -29.11 18.28 -28.09
CA GLN A 142 -28.43 17.21 -28.80
C GLN A 142 -27.89 17.76 -30.13
N ARG A 143 -26.56 17.81 -30.28
CA ARG A 143 -25.92 18.00 -31.57
C ARG A 143 -24.89 16.89 -31.76
N PHE A 144 -25.29 15.89 -32.52
CA PHE A 144 -24.43 14.84 -33.04
C PHE A 144 -23.36 15.47 -33.93
N TYR A 145 -22.08 15.20 -33.65
CA TYR A 145 -21.01 15.37 -34.63
C TYR A 145 -20.62 13.98 -35.14
N GLN A 146 -21.04 13.70 -36.37
CA GLN A 146 -20.58 12.57 -37.15
C GLN A 146 -19.13 12.86 -37.59
N CYS A 147 -18.16 12.03 -37.20
CA CYS A 147 -16.84 12.01 -37.82
C CYS A 147 -16.93 11.25 -39.15
N GLN A 148 -16.74 11.95 -40.27
CA GLN A 148 -16.43 11.35 -41.57
C GLN A 148 -14.97 10.87 -41.55
N LYS A 149 -14.76 9.60 -41.92
CA LYS A 149 -13.48 9.08 -42.41
C LYS A 149 -13.72 8.62 -43.84
N ASP A 150 -12.91 9.19 -44.74
CA ASP A 150 -12.51 8.80 -46.10
C ASP A 150 -13.58 8.26 -47.07
#